data_AF-A0AAV1MXX1-F1
#
_entry.id   AF-A0AAV1MXX1-F1
#
_cell.length_a   1.000
_cell.length_b   1.000
_cell.length_c   1.000
_cell.angle_alpha   90.00
_cell.angle_beta   90.00
_cell.angle_gamma   90.00
#
_symmetry.space_group_name_H-M   'P 1'
#
loop_
_entity.id
_entity.type
_entity.pdbx_description
1 polymer ?
#
loop_
_entity_poly.entity_id
_entity_poly.type
_entity_poly.pdbx_seq_one_letter_code
_entity_poly.pdbx_strand_id
1 'polypeptide(L)'
;MVQMSLYLRCRVGLEFFEFLNESDRAFITDRDELKDIYNDEFKNKEAREPNFGSVLYALKHANKTTRGDTIHFSPKVIFQYLDQWALFRDHQPGWIQNGEARPMLEEAVSRVRARRKLANILINRLKTDRAQLIADKHGVSIKSDHQFEDGNISFRTDSANEYVVNLTVKNTGTKPVYFTYYTPLRWLRHFFLNDENHVTRTNPLTLKPGDGYKIQVRFHCSLLGFDISKNRHLI
;
A
#
# COMPACT_ATOMS: atom_id res chain seq x y z
N MET A 1 33.10 3.40 -3.58
CA MET A 1 31.92 3.18 -2.70
C MET A 1 30.71 3.84 -3.34
N VAL A 2 29.69 3.08 -3.75
CA VAL A 2 28.47 3.68 -4.34
C VAL A 2 27.64 4.25 -3.18
N GLN A 3 27.59 5.57 -3.04
CA GLN A 3 26.70 6.20 -2.06
C GLN A 3 25.25 5.95 -2.48
N MET A 4 24.54 5.08 -1.76
CA MET A 4 23.09 4.98 -1.88
C MET A 4 22.46 6.33 -1.58
N SER A 5 21.54 6.78 -2.43
CA SER A 5 20.84 8.06 -2.26
C SER A 5 20.00 8.09 -0.97
N LEU A 6 19.80 9.30 -0.43
CA LEU A 6 18.98 9.51 0.77
C LEU A 6 17.54 9.00 0.57
N TYR A 7 17.01 9.16 -0.65
CA TYR A 7 15.72 8.62 -1.07
C TYR A 7 15.64 7.10 -0.93
N LEU A 8 16.66 6.37 -1.41
CA LEU A 8 16.68 4.91 -1.35
C LEU A 8 16.72 4.40 0.10
N ARG A 9 17.52 5.04 0.96
CA ARG A 9 17.59 4.71 2.40
C ARG A 9 16.26 4.97 3.11
N CYS A 10 15.61 6.10 2.78
CA CYS A 10 14.29 6.44 3.30
C CYS A 10 13.23 5.42 2.85
N ARG A 11 13.32 4.93 1.61
CA ARG A 11 12.43 3.88 1.08
C ARG A 11 12.59 2.57 1.83
N VAL A 12 13.84 2.13 2.08
CA VAL A 12 14.12 0.93 2.88
C VAL A 12 13.58 1.07 4.31
N GLY A 13 13.70 2.26 4.92
CA GLY A 13 13.11 2.50 6.24
C GLY A 13 11.58 2.41 6.27
N LEU A 14 10.91 2.77 5.18
CA LEU A 14 9.47 2.56 5.04
C LEU A 14 9.10 1.10 4.76
N GLU A 15 9.98 0.30 4.14
CA GLU A 15 9.78 -1.16 4.00
C GLU A 15 9.89 -1.83 5.37
N PHE A 16 10.85 -1.38 6.17
CA PHE A 16 11.02 -1.88 7.53
C PHE A 16 9.81 -1.60 8.42
N PHE A 17 9.24 -0.40 8.34
CA PHE A 17 8.02 -0.10 9.11
C PHE A 17 6.81 -0.95 8.67
N GLU A 18 6.65 -1.17 7.37
CA GLU A 18 5.59 -2.05 6.85
C GLU A 18 5.77 -3.50 7.33
N PHE A 19 7.00 -3.99 7.37
CA PHE A 19 7.34 -5.29 7.95
C PHE A 19 7.02 -5.38 9.45
N LEU A 20 7.31 -4.34 10.23
CA LEU A 20 6.91 -4.28 11.64
C LEU A 20 5.39 -4.30 11.76
N ASN A 21 4.68 -3.61 10.86
CA ASN A 21 3.23 -3.64 10.83
C ASN A 21 2.71 -5.04 10.52
N GLU A 22 3.20 -5.74 9.49
CA GLU A 22 2.77 -7.10 9.12
C GLU A 22 3.08 -8.16 10.17
N SER A 23 4.09 -7.93 11.01
CA SER A 23 4.46 -8.84 12.10
C SER A 23 3.87 -8.43 13.45
N ASP A 24 2.90 -7.51 13.47
CA ASP A 24 2.23 -6.97 14.66
C ASP A 24 3.19 -6.34 15.68
N ARG A 25 4.34 -5.85 15.22
CA ARG A 25 5.43 -5.25 16.01
C ARG A 25 5.56 -3.73 15.82
N ALA A 26 4.56 -3.08 15.23
CA ALA A 26 4.57 -1.64 14.98
C ALA A 26 4.56 -0.77 16.26
N PHE A 27 4.25 -1.37 17.42
CA PHE A 27 4.29 -0.70 18.72
C PHE A 27 5.71 -0.63 19.33
N ILE A 28 6.68 -1.35 18.76
CA ILE A 28 8.07 -1.32 19.24
C ILE A 28 8.67 0.05 18.93
N THR A 29 9.24 0.68 19.96
CA THR A 29 9.79 2.03 19.88
C THR A 29 11.23 2.13 20.39
N ASP A 30 11.74 1.08 21.02
CA ASP A 30 13.11 1.01 21.49
C ASP A 30 14.09 0.95 20.31
N ARG A 31 15.16 1.75 20.40
CA ARG A 31 16.09 1.92 19.29
C ARG A 31 16.94 0.69 19.06
N ASP A 32 17.40 0.04 20.13
CA ASP A 32 18.29 -1.11 20.03
C ASP A 32 17.49 -2.35 19.63
N GLU A 33 16.29 -2.52 20.15
CA GLU A 33 15.35 -3.55 19.70
C GLU A 33 15.01 -3.41 18.22
N LEU A 34 14.67 -2.20 17.75
CA LEU A 34 14.43 -1.95 16.31
C LEU A 34 15.67 -2.18 15.46
N LYS A 35 16.87 -1.90 15.99
CA LYS A 35 18.13 -2.13 15.31
C LYS A 35 18.42 -3.62 15.17
N ASP A 36 18.16 -4.40 16.21
CA ASP A 36 18.39 -5.84 16.22
C ASP A 36 17.41 -6.52 15.27
N ILE A 37 16.12 -6.20 15.34
CA ILE A 37 15.11 -6.66 14.37
C ILE A 37 15.52 -6.26 12.95
N TYR A 38 15.99 -5.03 12.74
CA TYR A 38 16.44 -4.60 11.42
C TYR A 38 17.61 -5.44 10.91
N ASN A 39 18.64 -5.68 11.72
CA ASN A 39 19.87 -6.34 11.27
C ASN A 39 19.73 -7.87 11.16
N ASP A 40 18.96 -8.48 12.06
CA ASP A 40 18.85 -9.93 12.17
C ASP A 40 17.72 -10.49 11.32
N GLU A 41 16.62 -9.75 11.18
CA GLU A 41 15.40 -10.25 10.54
C GLU A 41 15.07 -9.57 9.22
N PHE A 42 15.29 -8.26 9.10
CA PHE A 42 14.86 -7.51 7.93
C PHE A 42 15.96 -7.34 6.86
N LYS A 43 17.18 -7.06 7.31
CA LYS A 43 18.31 -6.75 6.43
C LYS A 43 18.80 -8.03 5.76
N ASN A 44 18.78 -8.07 4.43
CA ASN A 44 19.38 -9.18 3.71
C ASN A 44 20.92 -9.09 3.82
N LYS A 45 21.53 -10.08 4.49
CA LYS A 45 22.97 -10.16 4.74
C LYS A 45 23.80 -10.32 3.46
N GLU A 46 23.20 -10.85 2.40
CA GLU A 46 23.84 -11.08 1.09
C GLU A 46 23.69 -9.87 0.14
N ALA A 47 22.75 -8.97 0.43
CA ALA A 47 22.50 -7.78 -0.37
C ALA A 47 23.24 -6.55 0.18
N ARG A 48 23.58 -5.61 -0.70
CA ARG A 48 24.18 -4.32 -0.32
C ARG A 48 23.13 -3.36 0.27
N GLU A 49 22.58 -3.73 1.41
CA GLU A 49 21.53 -2.98 2.10
C GLU A 49 22.10 -1.94 3.07
N PRO A 50 21.39 -0.81 3.25
CA PRO A 50 21.85 0.26 4.11
C PRO A 50 21.84 -0.21 5.57
N ASN A 51 22.76 0.32 6.39
CA ASN A 51 22.75 0.01 7.82
C ASN A 51 21.58 0.73 8.52
N PHE A 52 21.13 0.18 9.65
CA PHE A 52 20.02 0.75 10.41
C PHE A 52 20.20 2.25 10.71
N GLY A 53 21.40 2.66 11.14
CA GLY A 53 21.70 4.06 11.43
C GLY A 53 21.50 5.00 10.23
N SER A 54 21.88 4.56 9.02
CA SER A 54 21.73 5.34 7.78
C SER A 54 20.29 5.39 7.29
N VAL A 55 19.50 4.34 7.55
CA VAL A 55 18.06 4.30 7.32
C VAL A 55 17.36 5.24 8.28
N LEU A 56 17.66 5.13 9.58
CA LEU A 56 17.09 5.99 10.62
C LEU A 56 17.44 7.45 10.37
N TYR A 57 18.68 7.75 9.96
CA TYR A 57 19.08 9.09 9.55
C TYR A 57 18.23 9.61 8.39
N ALA A 58 18.02 8.81 7.35
CA ALA A 58 17.20 9.20 6.21
C ALA A 58 15.71 9.38 6.59
N LEU A 59 15.18 8.57 7.50
CA LEU A 59 13.83 8.72 8.05
C LEU A 59 13.68 10.00 8.88
N LYS A 60 14.65 10.29 9.76
CA LYS A 60 14.69 11.53 10.56
C LYS A 60 14.78 12.76 9.65
N HIS A 61 15.62 12.70 8.62
CA HIS A 61 15.77 13.78 7.65
C HIS A 61 14.49 14.00 6.82
N ALA A 62 13.69 12.96 6.62
CA ALA A 62 12.40 13.04 5.94
C ALA A 62 11.22 13.36 6.88
N ASN A 63 11.46 13.68 8.16
CA ASN A 63 10.43 13.92 9.19
C ASN A 63 9.46 12.73 9.38
N LYS A 64 9.96 11.51 9.20
CA LYS A 64 9.21 10.25 9.29
C LYS A 64 9.31 9.55 10.63
N THR A 65 10.27 9.95 11.46
CA THR A 65 10.47 9.47 12.82
C THR A 65 10.75 10.64 13.76
N THR A 66 10.50 10.47 15.05
CA THR A 66 10.80 11.46 16.08
C THR A 66 12.31 11.66 16.25
N ARG A 67 12.70 12.89 16.62
CA ARG A 67 14.06 13.21 17.05
C ARG A 67 14.17 12.93 18.55
N GLY A 68 14.53 11.71 18.91
CA GLY A 68 14.74 11.28 20.29
C GLY A 68 15.48 9.94 20.35
N ASP A 69 15.61 9.42 21.57
CA ASP A 69 16.17 8.10 21.85
C ASP A 69 15.14 7.00 21.53
N THR A 70 13.88 7.25 21.86
CA THR A 70 12.72 6.47 21.46
C THR A 70 12.29 6.82 20.03
N ILE A 71 12.18 5.81 19.17
CA ILE A 71 11.82 5.95 17.75
C ILE A 71 10.30 5.77 17.64
N HIS A 72 9.59 6.87 17.56
CA HIS A 72 8.20 6.86 17.10
C HIS A 72 8.19 7.16 15.62
N PHE A 73 7.59 6.27 14.83
CA PHE A 73 7.18 6.62 13.48
C PHE A 73 6.16 7.76 13.59
N SER A 74 6.32 8.82 12.79
CA SER A 74 5.44 9.97 12.93
C SER A 74 3.99 9.55 12.68
N PRO A 75 2.97 10.20 13.26
CA PRO A 75 1.56 9.91 12.95
C PRO A 75 1.32 9.93 11.43
N LYS A 76 2.03 10.82 10.74
CA LYS A 76 2.14 10.90 9.29
C LYS A 76 2.57 9.61 8.58
N VAL A 77 3.44 8.81 9.19
CA VAL A 77 3.86 7.46 8.76
C VAL A 77 2.87 6.41 9.28
N ILE A 78 2.45 6.49 10.54
CA ILE A 78 1.47 5.57 11.13
C ILE A 78 0.14 5.56 10.36
N PHE A 79 -0.50 6.73 10.12
CA PHE A 79 -1.66 6.89 9.24
C PHE A 79 -1.35 6.58 7.76
N GLN A 80 -0.08 6.65 7.37
CA GLN A 80 0.42 6.16 6.08
C GLN A 80 0.67 4.65 6.07
N TYR A 81 0.39 3.86 7.11
CA TYR A 81 0.52 2.40 7.08
C TYR A 81 -0.63 1.61 7.73
N LEU A 82 -1.43 2.26 8.59
CA LEU A 82 -2.55 1.62 9.29
C LEU A 82 -3.79 1.42 8.40
N ASP A 83 -4.22 2.42 7.64
CA ASP A 83 -5.64 2.46 7.24
C ASP A 83 -6.07 1.58 6.05
N GLN A 84 -5.15 0.99 5.28
CA GLN A 84 -5.53 0.13 4.14
C GLN A 84 -5.29 -1.38 4.38
N TRP A 85 -4.47 -1.74 5.36
CA TRP A 85 -4.10 -3.14 5.64
C TRP A 85 -4.44 -3.58 7.08
N ALA A 86 -4.64 -2.64 8.02
CA ALA A 86 -5.07 -3.00 9.37
C ALA A 86 -6.56 -3.37 9.44
N LEU A 87 -7.42 -2.78 8.59
CA LEU A 87 -8.85 -3.13 8.54
C LEU A 87 -9.13 -4.57 8.07
N PHE A 88 -8.14 -5.25 7.47
CA PHE A 88 -8.23 -6.68 7.15
C PHE A 88 -7.87 -7.59 8.34
N ARG A 89 -7.44 -7.04 9.49
CA ARG A 89 -6.91 -7.82 10.62
C ARG A 89 -7.90 -8.08 11.75
N ASP A 90 -9.01 -7.37 11.83
CA ASP A 90 -9.96 -7.56 12.93
C ASP A 90 -10.82 -8.85 12.79
N HIS A 91 -10.68 -9.63 11.70
CA HIS A 91 -11.44 -10.86 11.48
C HIS A 91 -10.57 -12.08 11.07
N GLN A 92 -9.48 -12.35 11.80
CA GLN A 92 -8.92 -13.70 11.87
C GLN A 92 -9.30 -14.35 13.21
N PRO A 93 -10.35 -15.18 13.27
CA PRO A 93 -10.50 -16.14 14.36
C PRO A 93 -9.48 -17.27 14.15
N GLY A 94 -8.48 -17.31 15.03
CA GLY A 94 -7.80 -18.52 15.49
C GLY A 94 -7.17 -19.43 14.43
N TRP A 95 -5.92 -19.16 14.07
CA TRP A 95 -5.05 -20.26 13.65
C TRP A 95 -4.43 -20.89 14.88
N ILE A 96 -5.00 -22.05 15.25
CA ILE A 96 -4.46 -22.99 16.23
C ILE A 96 -3.01 -23.28 15.86
N GLN A 97 -2.08 -22.83 16.69
CA GLN A 97 -0.68 -23.20 16.60
C GLN A 97 -0.52 -24.66 17.05
N ASN A 98 -0.01 -25.49 16.15
CA ASN A 98 0.71 -26.69 16.53
C ASN A 98 1.97 -26.79 15.65
N GLY A 99 3.14 -26.72 16.30
CA GLY A 99 4.40 -27.23 15.77
C GLY A 99 5.20 -26.31 14.84
N GLU A 100 6.37 -25.88 15.33
CA GLU A 100 7.52 -25.31 14.61
C GLU A 100 7.39 -23.85 14.11
N ALA A 101 7.88 -22.94 14.95
CA ALA A 101 8.03 -21.51 14.70
C ALA A 101 9.15 -21.20 13.67
N ARG A 102 8.89 -21.47 12.38
CA ARG A 102 9.60 -20.87 11.23
C ARG A 102 8.88 -21.22 9.92
N PRO A 103 7.92 -20.39 9.49
CA PRO A 103 8.07 -19.73 8.18
C PRO A 103 7.48 -18.31 8.07
N MET A 104 6.88 -17.75 9.13
CA MET A 104 6.13 -16.49 9.05
C MET A 104 7.00 -15.25 8.74
N LEU A 105 8.26 -15.28 9.17
CA LEU A 105 9.17 -14.14 9.16
C LEU A 105 9.78 -13.84 7.78
N GLU A 106 10.39 -14.85 7.15
CA GLU A 106 10.93 -14.73 5.79
C GLU A 106 9.82 -14.44 4.79
N GLU A 107 8.64 -15.03 5.01
CA GLU A 107 7.49 -14.78 4.16
C GLU A 107 7.02 -13.33 4.26
N ALA A 108 6.99 -12.70 5.43
CA ALA A 108 6.61 -11.28 5.57
C ALA A 108 7.58 -10.33 4.84
N VAL A 109 8.90 -10.45 5.06
CA VAL A 109 9.91 -9.61 4.38
C VAL A 109 9.85 -9.81 2.86
N SER A 110 9.76 -11.07 2.41
CA SER A 110 9.63 -11.42 1.01
C SER A 110 8.33 -10.90 0.40
N ARG A 111 7.21 -10.99 1.14
CA ARG A 111 5.89 -10.48 0.71
C ARG A 111 5.89 -8.97 0.52
N VAL A 112 6.38 -8.18 1.48
CA VAL A 112 6.46 -6.71 1.35
C VAL A 112 7.27 -6.31 0.12
N ARG A 113 8.48 -6.87 -0.01
CA ARG A 113 9.39 -6.54 -1.12
C ARG A 113 8.86 -7.00 -2.47
N ALA A 114 8.28 -8.21 -2.54
CA ALA A 114 7.66 -8.75 -3.75
C ALA A 114 6.45 -7.91 -4.20
N ARG A 115 5.58 -7.51 -3.27
CA ARG A 115 4.44 -6.63 -3.55
C ARG A 115 4.89 -5.29 -4.10
N ARG A 116 5.88 -4.63 -3.49
CA ARG A 116 6.43 -3.36 -4.00
C ARG A 116 7.11 -3.51 -5.36
N LYS A 117 7.82 -4.62 -5.61
CA LYS A 117 8.40 -4.91 -6.93
C LYS A 117 7.31 -5.04 -8.01
N LEU A 118 6.26 -5.80 -7.72
CA LEU A 118 5.11 -5.94 -8.61
C LEU A 118 4.41 -4.60 -8.85
N ALA A 119 4.15 -3.84 -7.80
CA ALA A 119 3.56 -2.51 -7.90
C ALA A 119 4.40 -1.58 -8.79
N ASN A 120 5.73 -1.56 -8.63
CA ASN A 120 6.61 -0.77 -9.48
C ASN A 120 6.58 -1.20 -10.95
N ILE A 121 6.53 -2.52 -11.22
CA ILE A 121 6.38 -3.03 -12.60
C ILE A 121 5.06 -2.56 -13.20
N LEU A 122 3.96 -2.70 -12.46
CA LEU A 122 2.62 -2.29 -12.91
C LEU A 122 2.54 -0.78 -13.13
N ILE A 123 3.09 0.02 -12.22
CA ILE A 123 3.20 1.49 -12.37
C ILE A 123 4.00 1.87 -13.60
N ASN A 124 5.14 1.21 -13.86
CA ASN A 124 5.96 1.53 -15.02
C ASN A 124 5.25 1.16 -16.31
N ARG A 125 4.56 0.00 -16.35
CA ARG A 125 3.71 -0.37 -17.48
C ARG A 125 2.52 0.59 -17.65
N LEU A 126 1.95 1.12 -16.56
CA LEU A 126 0.91 2.15 -16.64
C LEU A 126 1.41 3.46 -17.28
N LYS A 127 2.72 3.70 -17.31
CA LYS A 127 3.32 4.85 -17.99
C LYS A 127 3.63 4.58 -19.45
N THR A 128 4.05 3.35 -19.79
CA THR A 128 4.48 2.99 -21.16
C THR A 128 3.34 2.45 -22.01
N ASP A 129 2.47 1.62 -21.44
CA ASP A 129 1.47 0.79 -22.13
C ASP A 129 0.08 0.96 -21.52
N ARG A 130 -0.27 2.21 -21.18
CA ARG A 130 -1.46 2.56 -20.42
C ARG A 130 -2.75 2.01 -21.04
N ALA A 131 -2.96 2.25 -22.34
CA ALA A 131 -4.14 1.82 -23.08
C ALA A 131 -4.36 0.30 -22.97
N GLN A 132 -3.28 -0.49 -23.05
CA GLN A 132 -3.40 -1.94 -22.90
C GLN A 132 -3.76 -2.35 -21.48
N LEU A 133 -3.32 -1.63 -20.45
CA LEU A 133 -3.61 -1.98 -19.06
C LEU A 133 -5.04 -1.66 -18.63
N ILE A 134 -5.58 -0.53 -19.09
CA ILE A 134 -6.90 -0.02 -18.71
C ILE A 134 -8.04 -0.58 -19.57
N ALA A 135 -7.73 -1.16 -20.73
CA ALA A 135 -8.73 -1.76 -21.60
C ALA A 135 -9.50 -2.89 -20.91
N ASP A 136 -10.76 -3.04 -21.28
CA ASP A 136 -11.60 -4.17 -20.89
C ASP A 136 -10.97 -5.49 -21.33
N LYS A 137 -10.97 -6.49 -20.45
CA LYS A 137 -10.29 -7.77 -20.70
C LYS A 137 -11.14 -8.93 -20.21
N HIS A 138 -11.11 -10.01 -20.99
CA HIS A 138 -11.72 -11.28 -20.60
C HIS A 138 -13.21 -11.16 -20.22
N GLY A 139 -13.96 -10.25 -20.85
CA GLY A 139 -15.36 -9.99 -20.51
C GLY A 139 -15.55 -9.30 -19.16
N VAL A 140 -14.55 -8.56 -18.68
CA VAL A 140 -14.63 -7.71 -17.48
C VAL A 140 -14.39 -6.27 -17.88
N SER A 141 -15.28 -5.39 -17.42
CA SER A 141 -15.16 -3.93 -17.56
C SER A 141 -15.16 -3.26 -16.19
N ILE A 142 -14.37 -2.20 -16.04
CA ILE A 142 -14.34 -1.40 -14.81
C ILE A 142 -14.85 -0.01 -15.15
N LYS A 143 -15.85 0.45 -14.42
CA LYS A 143 -16.49 1.76 -14.64
C LYS A 143 -16.47 2.58 -13.36
N SER A 144 -16.61 3.89 -13.51
CA SER A 144 -16.73 4.85 -12.41
C SER A 144 -18.00 5.66 -12.60
N ASP A 145 -18.62 6.08 -11.51
CA ASP A 145 -19.70 7.08 -11.52
C ASP A 145 -19.18 8.49 -11.81
N HIS A 146 -17.88 8.72 -11.62
CA HIS A 146 -17.15 9.92 -12.04
C HIS A 146 -16.49 9.77 -13.41
N GLN A 147 -16.18 10.91 -14.03
CA GLN A 147 -15.51 10.99 -15.33
C GLN A 147 -14.21 10.16 -15.30
N PHE A 148 -14.17 9.18 -16.20
CA PHE A 148 -13.09 8.20 -16.32
C PHE A 148 -12.33 8.50 -17.62
N GLU A 149 -11.30 9.35 -17.54
CA GLU A 149 -10.50 9.74 -18.69
C GLU A 149 -9.16 9.03 -18.68
N ASP A 150 -8.93 8.24 -19.72
CA ASP A 150 -7.70 7.45 -19.88
C ASP A 150 -7.39 6.64 -18.62
N GLY A 151 -8.39 6.06 -17.93
CA GLY A 151 -8.16 5.30 -16.71
C GLY A 151 -7.84 6.11 -15.45
N ASN A 152 -7.93 7.44 -15.51
CA ASN A 152 -7.86 8.33 -14.35
C ASN A 152 -9.26 8.76 -13.93
N ILE A 153 -9.44 8.89 -12.63
CA ILE A 153 -10.62 9.50 -12.03
C ILE A 153 -10.18 10.81 -11.41
N SER A 154 -10.77 11.90 -11.87
CA SER A 154 -10.50 13.24 -11.39
C SER A 154 -11.78 13.81 -10.78
N PHE A 155 -11.69 14.32 -9.56
CA PHE A 155 -12.79 15.03 -8.91
C PHE A 155 -12.25 16.28 -8.24
N ARG A 156 -13.07 17.32 -8.18
CA ARG A 156 -12.72 18.61 -7.59
C ARG A 156 -13.25 18.65 -6.16
N THR A 157 -12.38 18.99 -5.22
CA THR A 157 -12.74 19.03 -3.78
C THR A 157 -13.02 20.47 -3.39
N ASP A 158 -14.26 20.92 -3.61
CA ASP A 158 -14.58 22.36 -3.53
C ASP A 158 -14.99 22.83 -2.13
N SER A 159 -15.32 21.91 -1.21
CA SER A 159 -15.73 22.22 0.18
C SER A 159 -16.06 21.01 1.05
N ALA A 160 -16.29 19.83 0.45
CA ALA A 160 -16.60 18.62 1.20
C ALA A 160 -15.33 18.01 1.81
N ASN A 161 -15.36 17.77 3.12
CA ASN A 161 -14.29 17.05 3.83
C ASN A 161 -14.22 15.58 3.41
N GLU A 162 -15.30 15.04 2.84
CA GLU A 162 -15.40 13.65 2.38
C GLU A 162 -15.97 13.59 0.96
N TYR A 163 -15.38 12.74 0.12
CA TYR A 163 -15.82 12.48 -1.24
C TYR A 163 -15.89 10.99 -1.48
N VAL A 164 -16.91 10.50 -2.19
CA VAL A 164 -17.05 9.07 -2.48
C VAL A 164 -17.16 8.86 -3.98
N VAL A 165 -16.35 7.95 -4.48
CA VAL A 165 -16.31 7.49 -5.87
C VAL A 165 -16.70 6.02 -5.89
N ASN A 166 -17.62 5.61 -6.74
CA ASN A 166 -18.01 4.21 -6.89
C ASN A 166 -17.35 3.59 -8.12
N LEU A 167 -16.43 2.65 -7.89
CA LEU A 167 -15.89 1.78 -8.92
C LEU A 167 -16.81 0.58 -9.10
N THR A 168 -17.27 0.32 -10.32
CA THR A 168 -18.09 -0.85 -10.66
C THR A 168 -17.29 -1.82 -11.51
N VAL A 169 -17.00 -3.01 -10.97
CA VAL A 169 -16.44 -4.14 -11.70
C VAL A 169 -17.60 -4.95 -12.28
N LYS A 170 -17.74 -4.98 -13.60
CA LYS A 170 -18.87 -5.64 -14.27
C LYS A 170 -18.40 -6.80 -15.14
N ASN A 171 -19.06 -7.95 -15.00
CA ASN A 171 -18.93 -9.07 -15.93
C ASN A 171 -19.78 -8.79 -17.19
N THR A 172 -19.12 -8.43 -18.28
CA THR A 172 -19.70 -8.22 -19.61
C THR A 172 -19.57 -9.46 -20.51
N GLY A 173 -18.93 -10.52 -20.02
CA GLY A 173 -18.78 -11.79 -20.72
C GLY A 173 -20.01 -12.69 -20.64
N THR A 174 -19.88 -13.90 -21.18
CA THR A 174 -20.94 -14.91 -21.24
C THR A 174 -20.81 -16.00 -20.19
N LYS A 175 -19.69 -16.04 -19.45
CA LYS A 175 -19.40 -17.04 -18.41
C LYS A 175 -19.23 -16.36 -17.06
N PRO A 176 -19.53 -17.04 -15.93
CA PRO A 176 -19.21 -16.53 -14.60
C PRO A 176 -17.70 -16.29 -14.44
N VAL A 177 -17.34 -15.22 -13.74
CA VAL A 177 -15.95 -14.89 -13.39
C VAL A 177 -15.80 -14.75 -11.89
N TYR A 178 -14.60 -15.03 -11.38
CA TYR A 178 -14.26 -14.85 -9.97
C TYR A 178 -13.48 -13.56 -9.78
N PHE A 179 -14.07 -12.61 -9.07
CA PHE A 179 -13.35 -11.47 -8.56
C PHE A 179 -12.65 -11.90 -7.27
N THR A 180 -11.32 -12.01 -7.33
CA THR A 180 -10.53 -12.65 -6.26
C THR A 180 -9.81 -11.68 -5.37
N TYR A 181 -9.31 -10.55 -5.89
CA TYR A 181 -8.71 -9.50 -5.06
C TYR A 181 -8.48 -8.23 -5.89
N TYR A 182 -8.30 -7.13 -5.19
CA TYR A 182 -7.79 -5.87 -5.72
C TYR A 182 -6.80 -5.30 -4.71
N THR A 183 -5.87 -4.46 -5.17
CA THR A 183 -4.88 -3.85 -4.28
C THR A 183 -4.49 -2.47 -4.80
N PRO A 184 -4.34 -1.47 -3.91
CA PRO A 184 -3.71 -0.22 -4.27
C PRO A 184 -2.25 -0.47 -4.69
N LEU A 185 -1.83 0.14 -5.81
CA LEU A 185 -0.44 0.05 -6.29
C LEU A 185 0.48 1.07 -5.60
N ARG A 186 -0.10 2.09 -4.97
CA ARG A 186 0.61 3.11 -4.21
C ARG A 186 -0.19 3.47 -2.98
N TRP A 187 0.52 3.87 -1.93
CA TRP A 187 -0.12 4.46 -0.78
C TRP A 187 -0.84 5.75 -1.15
N LEU A 188 -2.13 5.83 -0.86
CA LEU A 188 -2.94 7.03 -1.05
C LEU A 188 -3.44 7.52 0.31
N ARG A 189 -2.78 8.55 0.85
CA ARG A 189 -2.91 8.97 2.26
C ARG A 189 -4.30 9.42 2.70
N HIS A 190 -5.10 9.85 1.74
CA HIS A 190 -6.43 10.40 1.96
C HIS A 190 -7.51 9.55 1.31
N PHE A 191 -7.15 8.39 0.74
CA PHE A 191 -8.09 7.52 0.03
C PHE A 191 -8.25 6.21 0.76
N PHE A 192 -9.49 5.76 0.88
CA PHE A 192 -9.91 4.55 1.57
C PHE A 192 -10.75 3.72 0.61
N LEU A 193 -10.55 2.40 0.63
CA LEU A 193 -11.33 1.47 -0.16
C LEU A 193 -12.32 0.77 0.77
N ASN A 194 -13.60 0.83 0.43
CA ASN A 194 -14.66 0.13 1.13
C ASN A 194 -15.36 -0.83 0.16
N ASP A 195 -15.43 -2.09 0.57
CA ASP A 195 -15.94 -3.23 -0.19
C ASP A 195 -16.86 -4.01 0.75
N GLU A 196 -18.15 -4.10 0.41
CA GLU A 196 -19.19 -4.71 1.26
C GLU A 196 -18.98 -6.20 1.50
N ASN A 197 -18.44 -6.93 0.51
CA ASN A 197 -18.18 -8.36 0.58
C ASN A 197 -16.75 -8.70 1.02
N HIS A 198 -15.90 -7.68 1.25
CA HIS A 198 -14.50 -7.83 1.62
C HIS A 198 -13.78 -8.87 0.74
N VAL A 199 -13.77 -8.64 -0.57
CA VAL A 199 -13.26 -9.60 -1.54
C VAL A 199 -11.76 -9.85 -1.33
N THR A 200 -11.41 -11.10 -1.10
CA THR A 200 -10.02 -11.54 -0.91
C THR A 200 -9.79 -12.87 -1.61
N ARG A 201 -8.52 -13.27 -1.75
CA ARG A 201 -8.20 -14.56 -2.42
C ARG A 201 -8.84 -15.76 -1.73
N THR A 202 -9.08 -15.64 -0.41
CA THR A 202 -9.76 -16.63 0.43
C THR A 202 -11.28 -16.44 0.48
N ASN A 203 -11.79 -15.29 0.05
CA ASN A 203 -13.21 -14.98 -0.06
C ASN A 203 -13.52 -14.37 -1.44
N PRO A 204 -13.44 -15.15 -2.53
CA PRO A 204 -13.67 -14.65 -3.88
C PRO A 204 -15.17 -14.43 -4.15
N LEU A 205 -15.50 -13.35 -4.85
CA LEU A 205 -16.86 -13.06 -5.28
C LEU A 205 -17.12 -13.60 -6.68
N THR A 206 -18.20 -14.37 -6.84
CA THR A 206 -18.63 -14.86 -8.15
C THR A 206 -19.53 -13.84 -8.82
N LEU A 207 -19.14 -13.37 -10.01
CA LEU A 207 -19.93 -12.46 -10.84
C LEU A 207 -20.52 -13.23 -12.02
N LYS A 208 -21.84 -13.39 -12.07
CA LYS A 208 -22.52 -14.00 -13.23
C LYS A 208 -22.51 -13.04 -14.41
N PRO A 209 -22.75 -13.52 -15.65
CA PRO A 209 -22.90 -12.65 -16.81
C PRO A 209 -23.92 -11.52 -16.54
N GLY A 210 -23.50 -10.28 -16.72
CA GLY A 210 -24.31 -9.09 -16.47
C GLY A 210 -24.18 -8.49 -15.06
N ASP A 211 -23.68 -9.26 -14.08
CA ASP A 211 -23.51 -8.79 -12.69
C ASP A 211 -22.45 -7.70 -12.60
N GLY A 212 -22.71 -6.73 -11.73
CA GLY A 212 -21.78 -5.65 -11.38
C GLY A 212 -21.54 -5.61 -9.89
N TYR A 213 -20.29 -5.37 -9.51
CA TYR A 213 -19.87 -5.25 -8.12
C TYR A 213 -19.28 -3.87 -7.84
N LYS A 214 -19.70 -3.24 -6.74
CA LYS A 214 -19.30 -1.87 -6.40
C LYS A 214 -18.23 -1.87 -5.31
N ILE A 215 -17.19 -1.08 -5.53
CA ILE A 215 -16.14 -0.77 -4.56
C ILE A 215 -16.13 0.75 -4.38
N GLN A 216 -16.28 1.21 -3.15
CA GLN A 216 -16.25 2.62 -2.82
C GLN A 216 -14.81 3.08 -2.58
N VAL A 217 -14.39 4.11 -3.29
CA VAL A 217 -13.18 4.86 -3.00
C VAL A 217 -13.61 6.13 -2.27
N ARG A 218 -13.34 6.19 -0.97
CA ARG A 218 -13.61 7.39 -0.15
C ARG A 218 -12.36 8.23 -0.07
N PHE A 219 -12.49 9.53 -0.29
CA PHE A 219 -11.45 10.51 -0.05
C PHE A 219 -11.83 11.34 1.17
N HIS A 220 -10.93 11.47 2.14
CA HIS A 220 -11.12 12.35 3.29
C HIS A 220 -9.89 13.22 3.55
N CYS A 221 -10.10 14.54 3.62
CA CYS A 221 -9.07 15.50 3.95
C CYS A 221 -9.60 16.52 4.97
N SER A 222 -8.98 16.57 6.15
CA SER A 222 -9.26 17.55 7.19
C SER A 222 -8.49 18.87 7.03
N LEU A 223 -7.61 18.96 6.04
CA LEU A 223 -6.79 20.13 5.75
C LEU A 223 -7.33 20.81 4.48
N LEU A 224 -8.36 21.64 4.62
CA LEU A 224 -8.75 22.57 3.56
C LEU A 224 -7.72 23.71 3.53
N GLY A 225 -6.73 23.59 2.64
CA GLY A 225 -5.72 24.62 2.39
C GLY A 225 -5.02 24.40 1.06
N PHE A 226 -4.66 25.48 0.37
CA PHE A 226 -3.98 25.45 -0.93
C PHE A 226 -2.62 24.74 -0.83
N ASP A 227 -2.49 23.55 -1.43
CA ASP A 227 -1.20 22.92 -1.63
C ASP A 227 -0.55 23.49 -2.91
N ILE A 228 0.31 24.49 -2.75
CA ILE A 228 1.20 24.93 -3.84
C ILE A 228 2.35 23.91 -3.92
N SER A 229 2.08 22.74 -4.49
CA SER A 229 3.15 21.83 -4.87
C SER A 229 3.87 22.43 -6.09
N LYS A 230 4.92 23.24 -5.86
CA LYS A 230 5.87 23.59 -6.92
C LYS A 230 6.48 22.29 -7.43
N ASN A 231 6.00 21.83 -8.58
CA ASN A 231 6.65 20.81 -9.40
C ASN A 231 8.02 21.38 -9.85
N ARG A 232 9.04 21.25 -8.99
CA ARG A 232 10.43 21.42 -9.41
C ARG A 232 10.85 20.12 -10.09
N HIS A 233 10.47 19.94 -11.35
CA HIS A 233 11.19 19.14 -12.36
C HIS A 233 10.53 19.35 -13.72
N LEU A 234 10.67 20.56 -14.24
CA LEU A 234 10.63 20.88 -15.67
C LEU A 234 11.60 22.04 -15.90
N ILE A 235 12.88 21.69 -16.05
CA ILE A 235 13.82 22.28 -17.03
C ILE A 235 14.68 21.11 -17.50
#